data_AF-A0A316TWS2-F1
#
_entry.id   AF-A0A316TWS2-F1
#
_cell.length_a   1.000
_cell.length_b   1.000
_cell.length_c   1.000
_cell.angle_alpha   90.00
_cell.angle_beta   90.00
_cell.angle_gamma   90.00
#
_symmetry.space_group_name_H-M   'P 1'
#
loop_
_entity.id
_entity.type
_entity.pdbx_description
1 polymer ?
#
loop_
_entity_poly.entity_id
_entity_poly.type
_entity_poly.pdbx_seq_one_letter_code
_entity_poly.pdbx_strand_id
1 'polypeptide(L)'
;MFLKQNKPKDYDCGYNLDLMIAAIPRIEDQDERIRYAKRVVGLIKQSHPNWVDKKGQSELAWDYYYELAEYNPEDYGIRNPFKTGQFDDAE
;
A
#
# COMPACT_ATOMS: atom_id res chain seq x y z
N MET A 1 -36.37 5.74 8.30
CA MET A 1 -35.44 6.46 9.20
C MET A 1 -34.17 5.63 9.28
N PHE A 2 -33.15 5.95 8.48
CA PHE A 2 -31.88 5.21 8.51
C PHE A 2 -30.98 5.86 9.55
N LEU A 3 -30.55 5.09 10.55
CA LEU A 3 -29.53 5.50 11.50
C LEU A 3 -28.25 5.80 10.70
N LYS A 4 -27.84 7.07 10.66
CA LYS A 4 -26.50 7.46 10.18
C LYS A 4 -25.49 6.75 11.10
N GLN A 5 -24.91 5.66 10.62
CA GLN A 5 -23.69 5.13 11.21
C GLN A 5 -22.59 6.15 10.96
N ASN A 6 -22.21 6.89 12.01
CA ASN A 6 -20.93 7.58 12.02
C ASN A 6 -19.86 6.50 12.13
N LYS A 7 -19.40 5.99 10.99
CA LYS A 7 -18.18 5.18 10.92
C LYS A 7 -17.03 6.03 11.52
N PRO A 8 -16.10 5.42 12.29
CA PRO A 8 -14.91 6.12 12.75
C PRO A 8 -14.19 6.76 11.55
N LYS A 9 -13.63 7.96 11.71
CA LYS A 9 -12.90 8.64 10.61
C LYS A 9 -11.79 7.77 10.01
N ASP A 10 -11.19 6.89 10.82
CA ASP A 10 -10.11 5.99 10.42
C ASP A 10 -10.62 4.81 9.56
N TYR A 11 -11.93 4.49 9.62
CA TYR A 11 -12.53 3.43 8.80
C TYR A 11 -12.43 3.76 7.31
N ASP A 12 -12.64 5.03 6.94
CA ASP A 12 -12.63 5.44 5.54
C ASP A 12 -11.20 5.47 4.96
N CYS A 13 -10.19 5.75 5.80
CA CYS A 13 -8.78 5.67 5.39
C CYS A 13 -8.34 4.23 5.10
N GLY A 14 -8.70 3.28 5.97
CA GLY A 14 -8.46 1.85 5.73
C GLY A 14 -9.22 1.33 4.51
N TYR A 15 -10.51 1.64 4.41
CA TYR A 15 -11.35 1.20 3.30
C TYR A 15 -10.86 1.71 1.93
N ASN A 16 -10.35 2.94 1.86
CA ASN A 16 -9.78 3.46 0.62
C ASN A 16 -8.46 2.76 0.25
N LEU A 17 -7.60 2.44 1.22
CA LEU A 17 -6.39 1.65 0.97
C LEU A 17 -6.73 0.25 0.46
N ASP A 18 -7.70 -0.42 1.09
CA ASP A 18 -8.16 -1.75 0.68
C ASP A 18 -8.67 -1.75 -0.78
N LEU A 19 -9.46 -0.74 -1.15
CA LEU A 19 -9.94 -0.57 -2.52
C LEU A 19 -8.81 -0.29 -3.53
N MET A 20 -7.80 0.50 -3.12
CA MET A 20 -6.63 0.77 -3.96
C MET A 20 -5.82 -0.51 -4.18
N ILE A 21 -5.59 -1.29 -3.13
CA ILE A 21 -4.88 -2.57 -3.22
C ILE A 21 -5.63 -3.54 -4.13
N ALA A 22 -6.95 -3.70 -3.92
CA ALA A 22 -7.79 -4.59 -4.72
C ALA A 22 -7.87 -4.21 -6.21
N ALA A 23 -7.56 -2.95 -6.57
CA ALA A 23 -7.55 -2.49 -7.95
C ALA A 23 -6.28 -2.89 -8.73
N ILE A 24 -5.15 -3.11 -8.04
CA ILE A 24 -3.83 -3.35 -8.65
C ILE A 24 -3.83 -4.49 -9.68
N PRO A 25 -4.45 -5.66 -9.42
CA PRO A 25 -4.51 -6.75 -10.41
C PRO A 25 -5.16 -6.39 -11.74
N ARG A 26 -6.00 -5.34 -11.77
CA ARG A 26 -6.76 -4.91 -12.95
C ARG A 26 -5.99 -3.92 -13.83
N ILE A 27 -4.85 -3.43 -13.37
CA ILE A 27 -4.02 -2.47 -14.12
C ILE A 27 -3.21 -3.25 -15.15
N GLU A 28 -3.49 -3.06 -16.44
CA GLU A 28 -2.84 -3.80 -17.53
C GLU A 28 -1.37 -3.43 -17.69
N ASP A 29 -1.06 -2.13 -17.68
CA ASP A 29 0.32 -1.63 -17.81
C ASP A 29 1.14 -1.96 -16.55
N GLN A 30 2.26 -2.65 -16.75
CA GLN A 30 3.10 -3.11 -15.65
C GLN A 30 3.73 -1.94 -14.88
N ASP A 31 4.21 -0.92 -15.60
CA ASP A 31 4.88 0.21 -14.96
C ASP A 31 3.89 1.06 -14.16
N GLU A 32 2.68 1.27 -14.70
CA GLU A 32 1.57 1.93 -14.00
C GLU A 32 1.20 1.15 -12.74
N ARG A 33 1.10 -0.16 -12.84
CA ARG A 33 0.77 -1.04 -11.71
C ARG A 33 1.80 -0.92 -10.58
N ILE A 34 3.08 -0.95 -10.93
CA ILE A 34 4.17 -0.78 -9.97
C ILE A 34 4.12 0.61 -9.32
N ARG A 35 3.93 1.67 -10.12
CA ARG A 35 3.76 3.04 -9.59
C ARG A 35 2.56 3.14 -8.64
N TYR A 36 1.45 2.50 -8.98
CA TYR A 36 0.24 2.50 -8.17
C TYR A 36 0.46 1.78 -6.84
N ALA A 37 1.12 0.62 -6.85
CA ALA A 37 1.50 -0.10 -5.64
C ALA A 37 2.42 0.73 -4.73
N LYS A 38 3.44 1.39 -5.32
CA LYS A 38 4.33 2.30 -4.58
C LYS A 38 3.57 3.45 -3.93
N ARG A 39 2.57 4.01 -4.62
CA ARG A 39 1.70 5.04 -4.05
C ARG A 39 0.89 4.54 -2.85
N VAL A 40 0.39 3.31 -2.89
CA VAL A 40 -0.28 2.68 -1.74
C VAL A 40 0.68 2.59 -0.55
N VAL A 41 1.89 2.08 -0.78
CA VAL A 41 2.91 1.99 0.27
C VAL A 41 3.29 3.37 0.80
N GLY A 42 3.40 4.38 -0.06
CA GLY A 42 3.59 5.79 0.32
C GLY A 42 2.51 6.29 1.26
N LEU A 43 1.24 6.00 0.98
CA LEU A 43 0.12 6.34 1.86
C LEU A 43 0.18 5.60 3.20
N ILE A 44 0.60 4.33 3.22
CA ILE A 44 0.83 3.57 4.46
C ILE A 44 1.92 4.24 5.30
N LYS A 45 3.03 4.66 4.67
CA LYS A 45 4.14 5.40 5.31
C LYS A 45 3.69 6.73 5.90
N GLN A 46 2.86 7.47 5.17
CA GLN A 46 2.28 8.74 5.65
C GLN A 46 1.35 8.54 6.84
N SER A 47 0.62 7.42 6.88
CA SER A 47 -0.27 7.08 7.99
C SER A 47 0.49 6.57 9.22
N HIS A 48 1.67 5.95 9.01
CA HIS A 48 2.53 5.37 10.05
C HIS A 48 3.94 5.97 10.02
N PRO A 49 4.12 7.27 10.32
CA PRO A 49 5.42 7.93 10.20
C PRO A 49 6.50 7.32 11.10
N ASN A 50 6.11 6.66 12.20
CA ASN A 50 7.04 5.96 13.10
C ASN A 50 7.66 4.69 12.50
N TRP A 51 7.12 4.17 11.38
CA TRP A 51 7.68 3.03 10.65
C TRP A 51 8.68 3.46 9.58
N VAL A 52 8.83 4.77 9.36
CA VAL A 52 9.66 5.35 8.32
C VAL A 52 10.99 5.79 8.93
N ASP A 53 12.09 5.37 8.33
CA ASP A 53 13.42 5.77 8.76
C ASP A 53 13.79 7.19 8.32
N LYS A 54 14.98 7.65 8.71
CA LYS A 54 15.48 9.00 8.35
C LYS A 54 15.71 9.21 6.85
N LYS A 55 15.80 8.13 6.06
CA LYS A 55 15.96 8.16 4.61
C LYS A 55 14.61 8.04 3.90
N GLY A 56 13.51 8.01 4.65
CA GLY A 56 12.18 7.85 4.09
C GLY A 56 11.85 6.40 3.75
N GLN A 57 12.62 5.40 4.19
CA GLN A 57 12.42 4.00 3.83
C GLN A 57 11.61 3.27 4.91
N SER A 58 10.79 2.28 4.53
CA SER A 58 10.00 1.51 5.50
C SER A 58 9.74 0.07 5.07
N GLU A 59 10.48 -0.87 5.68
CA GLU A 59 10.24 -2.31 5.49
C GLU A 59 8.85 -2.71 6.02
N LEU A 60 8.47 -2.19 7.20
CA LEU A 60 7.17 -2.45 7.82
C LEU A 60 6.00 -2.01 6.94
N ALA A 61 6.10 -0.88 6.22
CA ALA A 61 5.04 -0.44 5.32
C ALA A 61 4.89 -1.39 4.11
N TRP A 62 6.00 -1.90 3.58
CA TRP A 62 5.98 -2.89 2.52
C TRP A 62 5.43 -4.22 3.00
N ASP A 63 5.85 -4.71 4.16
CA ASP A 63 5.32 -5.95 4.74
C ASP A 63 3.82 -5.84 5.01
N TYR A 64 3.36 -4.72 5.56
CA TYR A 64 1.94 -4.46 5.79
C TYR A 64 1.14 -4.43 4.47
N TYR A 65 1.68 -3.84 3.40
CA TYR A 65 1.06 -3.91 2.08
C TYR A 65 0.91 -5.36 1.59
N TYR A 66 1.92 -6.20 1.79
CA TYR A 66 1.86 -7.62 1.42
C TYR A 66 0.85 -8.41 2.27
N GLU A 67 0.67 -8.04 3.54
CA GLU A 67 -0.35 -8.63 4.41
C GLU A 67 -1.78 -8.24 4.01
N LEU A 68 -1.98 -7.00 3.53
CA LEU A 68 -3.29 -6.52 3.08
C LEU A 68 -3.68 -7.01 1.68
N ALA A 69 -2.72 -7.37 0.84
CA ALA A 69 -2.99 -7.83 -0.52
C ALA A 69 -3.64 -9.23 -0.51
N GLU A 70 -4.88 -9.32 -1.01
CA GLU A 70 -5.58 -10.60 -1.22
C GLU A 70 -5.05 -11.43 -2.42
N TYR A 71 -3.98 -10.95 -3.06
CA TYR A 71 -3.29 -11.58 -4.18
C TYR A 71 -1.79 -11.59 -3.90
N ASN A 72 -1.02 -12.44 -4.57
CA ASN A 72 0.43 -12.41 -4.47
C ASN A 72 0.99 -11.23 -5.29
N PRO A 73 1.57 -10.17 -4.68
CA PRO A 73 2.04 -9.01 -5.43
C PRO A 73 3.17 -9.34 -6.43
N GLU A 74 3.94 -10.39 -6.17
CA GLU A 74 5.03 -10.82 -7.04
C GLU A 74 4.53 -11.31 -8.41
N ASP A 75 3.35 -11.93 -8.47
CA ASP A 75 2.70 -12.36 -9.72
C ASP A 75 2.39 -11.17 -10.63
N TYR A 76 2.28 -9.98 -10.05
CA TYR A 76 1.98 -8.73 -10.73
C TYR A 76 3.23 -7.86 -10.95
N GLY A 77 4.43 -8.38 -10.69
CA GLY A 77 5.70 -7.66 -10.89
C GLY A 77 6.03 -6.67 -9.77
N ILE A 78 5.26 -6.66 -8.68
CA ILE A 78 5.50 -5.80 -7.52
C ILE A 78 6.41 -6.57 -6.56
N ARG A 79 7.54 -5.98 -6.22
CA ARG A 79 8.56 -6.62 -5.36
C ARG A 79 8.85 -5.75 -4.15
N ASN A 80 8.97 -6.39 -2.99
CA ASN A 80 9.44 -5.72 -1.79
C ASN A 80 10.94 -5.38 -1.97
N PRO A 81 11.33 -4.10 -1.89
CA PRO A 81 12.72 -3.69 -2.11
C PRO A 81 13.68 -4.27 -1.06
N PHE A 82 13.21 -4.51 0.17
CA PHE A 82 14.02 -5.08 1.24
C PHE A 82 14.32 -6.58 1.04
N LYS A 83 13.43 -7.32 0.36
CA LYS A 83 13.68 -8.72 -0.02
C LYS A 83 14.62 -8.86 -1.22
N THR A 84 14.75 -7.81 -2.03
CA THR A 84 15.53 -7.83 -3.29
C THR A 84 16.83 -7.01 -3.20
N GLY A 85 17.08 -6.34 -2.07
CA GLY A 85 18.22 -5.44 -1.89
C GLY A 85 18.12 -4.15 -2.70
N GLN A 86 16.92 -3.76 -3.11
CA GLN A 86 16.64 -2.52 -3.83
C GLN A 86 16.36 -1.37 -2.87
N PHE A 87 16.42 -0.14 -3.38
CA PHE A 87 16.06 1.06 -2.62
C PHE A 87 14.54 1.21 -2.57
N ASP A 88 13.99 1.47 -1.37
CA ASP A 88 12.59 1.86 -1.21
C ASP A 88 12.36 3.29 -1.72
N ASP A 89 11.76 3.40 -2.91
CA ASP A 89 11.39 4.64 -3.60
C ASP A 89 9.87 4.90 -3.57
N ALA A 90 9.13 4.27 -2.66
CA ALA A 90 7.71 4.56 -2.47
C ALA A 90 7.49 5.89 -1.74
N GLU A 91 6.71 6.80 -2.32
CA GLU A 91 6.38 8.14 -1.78
C GLU A 91 4.88 8.35 -1.61
#